data_AF-B4WV41-F1
#
_entry.id   AF-B4WV41-F1
#
_cell.length_a   1.000
_cell.length_b   1.000
_cell.length_c   1.000
_cell.angle_alpha   90.00
_cell.angle_beta   90.00
_cell.angle_gamma   90.00
#
_symmetry.space_group_name_H-M   'P 1'
#
loop_
_entity.id
_entity.type
_entity.pdbx_description
1 polymer ?
#
loop_
_entity_poly.entity_id
_entity_poly.type
_entity_poly.pdbx_seq_one_letter_code
_entity_poly.pdbx_strand_id
1 'polypeptide(L)'
;MQPDFELLHHATFLIYPFLHTVVPKSRPSRLQILNKSWQPWWSRLDEIATAEVLDDTYFFLPYIRGLLFPETSLLQDIPPGCGYKEHVRKIRENRNELSAFYQDQTLGSDSVWRITYAKECLERMASFKVVHHREKAGKVLEHQEISARFAWIDAVLFASGIGFLILKVELTDNNPCLSQLIDVNYFLRMVHPPTVAWTLPQLDFDGNTEKVFVRDLMDFLLQGMVSENQIDCDLQRFTKQLEKRWRYSETELGQVYGERCQVLSSACINVTNDHRQRLSKGGFSSLEDRLLYEFAACHPLGDSVEQSMWIPAPEAVERLNRENRIRVWQCWRAMALKDTVMFLATEDIDCNKNSLPHNIENDYLPLYLYTLFQKFQLYVFSNELMGKGAYLKQNLQEVRDLMDQFIRFRSQCWFNEVTRKPLGGIRCQ
;
A
#
# COMPACT_ATOMS: atom_id res chain seq x y z
N MET A 1 -0.05 32.84 -8.42
CA MET A 1 0.20 31.58 -7.70
C MET A 1 -1.13 31.11 -7.16
N GLN A 2 -1.48 29.84 -7.41
CA GLN A 2 -2.67 29.27 -6.80
C GLN A 2 -2.46 29.12 -5.29
N PRO A 3 -3.53 29.26 -4.47
CA PRO A 3 -3.42 29.01 -3.05
C PRO A 3 -3.07 27.54 -2.82
N ASP A 4 -2.09 27.29 -1.97
CA ASP A 4 -1.81 25.97 -1.44
C ASP A 4 -2.54 25.77 -0.10
N PHE A 5 -2.75 24.52 0.29
CA PHE A 5 -3.56 24.16 1.44
C PHE A 5 -2.70 23.48 2.50
N GLU A 6 -2.61 24.09 3.68
CA GLU A 6 -1.98 23.47 4.85
C GLU A 6 -2.69 22.16 5.22
N LEU A 7 -1.90 21.13 5.49
CA LEU A 7 -2.36 19.82 5.93
C LEU A 7 -2.51 19.81 7.45
N LEU A 8 -3.74 19.64 7.92
CA LEU A 8 -4.07 19.45 9.32
C LEU A 8 -3.77 18.03 9.80
N HIS A 9 -3.91 17.06 8.89
CA HIS A 9 -3.55 15.66 9.08
C HIS A 9 -3.36 15.02 7.69
N HIS A 10 -2.38 14.12 7.55
CA HIS A 10 -2.17 13.35 6.32
C HIS A 10 -1.47 12.03 6.60
N ALA A 11 -1.64 11.09 5.68
CA ALA A 11 -0.83 9.88 5.61
C ALA A 11 -0.85 9.33 4.19
N THR A 12 0.26 8.74 3.75
CA THR A 12 0.35 8.01 2.48
C THR A 12 0.79 6.58 2.74
N PHE A 13 0.10 5.62 2.14
CA PHE A 13 0.47 4.21 2.13
C PHE A 13 0.90 3.85 0.70
N LEU A 14 2.20 3.62 0.52
CA LEU A 14 2.75 3.08 -0.72
C LEU A 14 2.68 1.57 -0.65
N ILE A 15 1.94 0.96 -1.57
CA ILE A 15 1.68 -0.47 -1.58
C ILE A 15 2.36 -1.05 -2.82
N TYR A 16 3.47 -1.75 -2.59
CA TYR A 16 4.27 -2.40 -3.61
C TYR A 16 3.90 -3.90 -3.69
N PRO A 17 3.23 -4.34 -4.76
CA PRO A 17 2.92 -5.75 -4.97
C PRO A 17 4.15 -6.53 -5.44
N PHE A 18 4.33 -7.75 -4.95
CA PHE A 18 5.43 -8.61 -5.33
C PHE A 18 5.06 -10.10 -5.25
N LEU A 19 5.87 -10.95 -5.88
CA LEU A 19 5.79 -12.40 -5.70
C LEU A 19 6.89 -12.85 -4.75
N HIS A 20 6.54 -13.71 -3.79
CA HIS A 20 7.43 -14.18 -2.75
C HIS A 20 7.53 -15.70 -2.68
N THR A 21 8.60 -16.13 -2.04
CA THR A 21 8.94 -17.54 -1.85
C THR A 21 8.59 -18.06 -0.46
N VAL A 22 8.00 -17.23 0.41
CA VAL A 22 7.51 -17.59 1.75
C VAL A 22 6.18 -18.38 1.65
N VAL A 23 6.25 -19.58 1.09
CA VAL A 23 5.11 -20.50 0.91
C VAL A 23 5.15 -21.61 1.96
N PRO A 24 4.05 -22.34 2.25
CA PRO A 24 3.98 -23.28 3.37
C PRO A 24 5.15 -24.27 3.49
N LYS A 25 5.75 -24.72 2.37
CA LYS A 25 6.88 -25.66 2.36
C LYS A 25 8.23 -25.06 2.81
N SER A 26 8.53 -23.82 2.41
CA SER A 26 9.80 -23.13 2.71
C SER A 26 9.70 -22.25 3.96
N ARG A 27 8.47 -22.01 4.40
CA ARG A 27 8.08 -21.10 5.46
C ARG A 27 8.95 -21.15 6.73
N PRO A 28 9.22 -22.30 7.38
CA PRO A 28 10.01 -22.33 8.62
C PRO A 28 11.43 -21.79 8.46
N SER A 29 12.12 -22.15 7.37
CA SER A 29 13.48 -21.66 7.12
C SER A 29 13.48 -20.18 6.74
N ARG A 30 12.46 -19.71 6.01
CA ARG A 30 12.32 -18.27 5.68
C ARG A 30 12.08 -17.40 6.89
N LEU A 31 11.28 -17.86 7.83
CA LEU A 31 11.04 -17.13 9.08
C LEU A 31 12.31 -16.86 9.87
N GLN A 32 13.20 -17.85 9.96
CA GLN A 32 14.47 -17.70 10.66
C GLN A 32 15.36 -16.62 10.01
N ILE A 33 15.33 -16.52 8.68
CA ILE A 33 16.05 -15.48 7.96
C ILE A 33 15.39 -14.10 8.20
N LEU A 34 14.07 -14.02 8.07
CA LEU A 34 13.29 -12.77 8.20
C LEU A 34 13.36 -12.17 9.61
N ASN A 35 13.44 -13.00 10.67
CA ASN A 35 13.59 -12.59 12.07
C ASN A 35 14.69 -11.55 12.33
N LYS A 36 15.69 -11.44 11.44
CA LYS A 36 16.79 -10.46 11.56
C LYS A 36 16.35 -9.01 11.34
N SER A 37 15.23 -8.79 10.64
CA SER A 37 14.77 -7.46 10.23
C SER A 37 13.25 -7.30 10.27
N TRP A 38 12.52 -8.39 10.45
CA TRP A 38 11.06 -8.42 10.49
C TRP A 38 10.57 -9.05 11.79
N GLN A 39 9.42 -8.57 12.25
CA GLN A 39 8.74 -9.01 13.46
C GLN A 39 7.25 -9.22 13.18
N PRO A 40 6.49 -9.92 14.05
CA PRO A 40 5.04 -9.95 13.94
C PRO A 40 4.47 -8.53 13.96
N TRP A 41 3.50 -8.22 13.10
CA TRP A 41 3.07 -6.83 12.86
C TRP A 41 2.59 -6.07 14.10
N TRP A 42 1.93 -6.73 15.06
CA TRP A 42 1.52 -6.10 16.32
C TRP A 42 2.69 -5.69 17.22
N SER A 43 3.93 -6.07 16.89
CA SER A 43 5.10 -5.63 17.65
C SER A 43 5.26 -4.11 17.61
N ARG A 44 4.79 -3.45 16.54
CA ARG A 44 4.80 -1.99 16.36
C ARG A 44 3.74 -1.26 17.17
N LEU A 45 2.69 -1.94 17.61
CA LEU A 45 1.59 -1.34 18.36
C LEU A 45 1.93 -1.28 19.85
N ASP A 46 1.52 -0.21 20.53
CA ASP A 46 1.47 -0.17 21.99
C ASP A 46 0.23 -0.92 22.52
N GLU A 47 0.01 -0.94 23.84
CA GLU A 47 -1.11 -1.70 24.42
C GLU A 47 -2.48 -1.15 24.04
N ILE A 48 -2.60 0.18 23.93
CA ILE A 48 -3.86 0.86 23.59
C ILE A 48 -4.17 0.60 22.12
N ALA A 49 -3.22 0.84 21.23
CA ALA A 49 -3.36 0.59 19.80
C ALA A 49 -3.59 -0.90 19.50
N THR A 50 -3.01 -1.82 20.28
CA THR A 50 -3.32 -3.25 20.13
C THR A 50 -4.77 -3.53 20.48
N ALA A 51 -5.28 -2.97 21.59
CA ALA A 51 -6.67 -3.16 22.00
C ALA A 51 -7.64 -2.56 20.98
N GLU A 52 -7.36 -1.36 20.49
CA GLU A 52 -8.16 -0.70 19.45
C GLU A 52 -8.21 -1.52 18.17
N VAL A 53 -7.05 -1.91 17.61
CA VAL A 53 -7.03 -2.71 16.38
C VAL A 53 -7.73 -4.07 16.58
N LEU A 54 -7.59 -4.70 17.75
CA LEU A 54 -8.33 -5.93 18.04
C LEU A 54 -9.84 -5.71 18.03
N ASP A 55 -10.32 -4.60 18.58
CA ASP A 55 -11.75 -4.23 18.54
C ASP A 55 -12.19 -3.94 17.10
N ASP A 56 -11.40 -3.16 16.35
CA ASP A 56 -11.71 -2.79 14.96
C ASP A 56 -11.75 -4.01 14.03
N THR A 57 -10.89 -4.99 14.27
CA THR A 57 -10.87 -6.23 13.46
C THR A 57 -12.19 -7.00 13.53
N TYR A 58 -13.09 -6.69 14.48
CA TYR A 58 -14.45 -7.24 14.52
C TYR A 58 -15.41 -6.61 13.49
N PHE A 59 -15.12 -5.42 12.93
CA PHE A 59 -15.91 -4.84 11.84
C PHE A 59 -15.71 -5.55 10.51
N PHE A 60 -14.64 -6.34 10.38
CA PHE A 60 -14.44 -7.19 9.21
C PHE A 60 -15.39 -8.37 9.22
N LEU A 61 -15.85 -8.75 8.03
CA LEU A 61 -16.62 -9.97 7.81
C LEU A 61 -15.93 -11.15 8.54
N PRO A 62 -16.61 -11.85 9.47
CA PRO A 62 -15.96 -12.82 10.36
C PRO A 62 -15.09 -13.87 9.66
N TYR A 63 -15.43 -14.21 8.42
CA TYR A 63 -14.69 -15.15 7.58
C TYR A 63 -13.39 -14.58 6.98
N ILE A 64 -13.32 -13.28 6.68
CA ILE A 64 -12.08 -12.62 6.19
C ILE A 64 -11.12 -12.39 7.36
N ARG A 65 -11.66 -12.15 8.55
CA ARG A 65 -10.87 -11.88 9.75
C ARG A 65 -9.85 -12.99 10.02
N GLY A 66 -10.28 -14.24 10.04
CA GLY A 66 -9.36 -15.38 10.26
C GLY A 66 -8.33 -15.57 9.15
N LEU A 67 -8.59 -15.02 7.95
CA LEU A 67 -7.65 -15.04 6.84
C LEU A 67 -6.59 -13.94 6.98
N LEU A 68 -7.00 -12.68 7.17
CA LEU A 68 -6.13 -11.50 7.22
C LEU A 68 -5.42 -11.32 8.56
N PHE A 69 -6.07 -11.74 9.64
CA PHE A 69 -5.61 -11.62 11.03
C PHE A 69 -5.69 -12.98 11.71
N PRO A 70 -4.98 -14.00 11.18
CA PRO A 70 -5.11 -15.36 11.67
C PRO A 70 -4.72 -15.50 13.15
N GLU A 71 -3.91 -14.61 13.71
CA GLU A 71 -3.62 -14.50 15.14
C GLU A 71 -4.87 -14.33 16.01
N THR A 72 -5.93 -13.71 15.49
CA THR A 72 -7.18 -13.52 16.24
C THR A 72 -7.90 -14.85 16.47
N SER A 73 -7.59 -15.89 15.68
CA SER A 73 -8.08 -17.24 15.93
C SER A 73 -7.58 -17.82 17.25
N LEU A 74 -6.37 -17.43 17.69
CA LEU A 74 -5.79 -17.84 18.98
C LEU A 74 -6.52 -17.21 20.18
N LEU A 75 -7.36 -16.22 19.92
CA LEU A 75 -8.11 -15.45 20.92
C LEU A 75 -9.58 -15.87 20.99
N GLN A 76 -10.07 -16.73 20.08
CA GLN A 76 -11.50 -17.06 19.97
C GLN A 76 -12.09 -17.64 21.26
N ASP A 77 -11.30 -18.44 21.99
CA ASP A 77 -11.74 -19.06 23.24
C ASP A 77 -11.61 -18.14 24.47
N ILE A 78 -11.08 -16.93 24.29
CA ILE A 78 -10.87 -15.97 25.38
C ILE A 78 -11.95 -14.90 25.27
N PRO A 79 -12.84 -14.73 26.27
CA PRO A 79 -13.76 -13.61 26.26
C PRO A 79 -12.96 -12.30 26.26
N PRO A 80 -13.39 -11.28 25.50
CA PRO A 80 -12.63 -10.03 25.36
C PRO A 80 -12.42 -9.31 26.72
N GLY A 81 -13.23 -9.60 27.73
CA GLY A 81 -13.10 -9.05 29.08
C GLY A 81 -13.23 -7.52 29.10
N CYS A 82 -12.68 -6.87 30.13
CA CYS A 82 -12.65 -5.41 30.23
C CYS A 82 -11.64 -4.81 29.24
N GLY A 83 -12.09 -4.50 28.02
CA GLY A 83 -11.33 -3.77 27.02
C GLY A 83 -10.14 -4.54 26.45
N TYR A 84 -10.30 -5.84 26.15
CA TYR A 84 -9.30 -6.68 25.47
C TYR A 84 -7.96 -6.88 26.19
N LYS A 85 -7.83 -6.46 27.45
CA LYS A 85 -6.57 -6.56 28.21
C LYS A 85 -5.96 -7.95 28.22
N GLU A 86 -6.80 -8.98 28.32
CA GLU A 86 -6.33 -10.37 28.34
C GLU A 86 -5.85 -10.84 26.97
N HIS A 87 -6.49 -10.38 25.89
CA HIS A 87 -6.03 -10.62 24.52
C HIS A 87 -4.69 -9.93 24.27
N VAL A 88 -4.57 -8.66 24.67
CA VAL A 88 -3.32 -7.90 24.58
C VAL A 88 -2.21 -8.62 25.35
N ARG A 89 -2.47 -9.05 26.60
CA ARG A 89 -1.52 -9.80 27.42
C ARG A 89 -1.04 -11.08 26.71
N LYS A 90 -1.97 -11.89 26.18
CA LYS A 90 -1.62 -13.13 25.47
C LYS A 90 -0.81 -12.87 24.20
N ILE A 91 -1.13 -11.83 23.43
CA ILE A 91 -0.31 -11.43 22.28
C ILE A 91 1.09 -11.02 22.72
N ARG A 92 1.22 -10.28 23.83
CA ARG A 92 2.50 -9.82 24.38
C ARG A 92 3.37 -10.94 24.93
N GLU A 93 2.77 -11.99 25.50
CA GLU A 93 3.51 -13.17 25.97
C GLU A 93 4.15 -13.95 24.81
N ASN A 94 3.57 -13.85 23.61
CA ASN A 94 4.08 -14.49 22.39
C ASN A 94 5.00 -13.57 21.53
N ARG A 95 5.48 -12.45 22.08
CA ARG A 95 6.00 -11.30 21.29
C ARG A 95 7.42 -11.47 20.72
N ASN A 96 8.22 -12.42 21.21
CA ASN A 96 9.66 -12.28 21.05
C ASN A 96 10.25 -12.92 19.78
N GLU A 97 9.54 -13.83 19.11
CA GLU A 97 10.08 -14.48 17.91
C GLU A 97 9.00 -14.77 16.85
N LEU A 98 9.20 -14.24 15.63
CA LEU A 98 8.34 -14.54 14.48
C LEU A 98 8.30 -16.05 14.22
N SER A 99 9.44 -16.72 14.37
CA SER A 99 9.55 -18.18 14.28
C SER A 99 8.65 -18.88 15.28
N ALA A 100 8.70 -18.53 16.56
CA ALA A 100 7.90 -19.20 17.59
C ALA A 100 6.40 -19.02 17.35
N PHE A 101 5.97 -17.80 17.01
CA PHE A 101 4.56 -17.51 16.76
C PHE A 101 4.01 -18.27 15.56
N TYR A 102 4.74 -18.26 14.44
CA TYR A 102 4.25 -18.81 13.18
C TYR A 102 4.63 -20.29 12.93
N GLN A 103 5.46 -20.88 13.80
CA GLN A 103 5.72 -22.33 13.80
C GLN A 103 4.69 -23.10 14.62
N ASP A 104 3.92 -22.43 15.48
CA ASP A 104 2.81 -23.07 16.16
C ASP A 104 1.82 -23.59 15.10
N GLN A 105 1.55 -24.90 15.12
CA GLN A 105 0.79 -25.62 14.08
C GLN A 105 -0.69 -25.20 14.01
N THR A 106 -1.08 -24.24 14.85
CA THR A 106 -2.41 -23.65 14.94
C THR A 106 -2.75 -22.79 13.72
N LEU A 107 -1.75 -22.24 13.03
CA LEU A 107 -1.98 -21.43 11.84
C LEU A 107 -2.13 -22.30 10.59
N GLY A 108 -3.26 -22.14 9.89
CA GLY A 108 -3.53 -22.83 8.64
C GLY A 108 -2.45 -22.60 7.59
N SER A 109 -2.27 -23.57 6.69
CA SER A 109 -1.36 -23.42 5.56
C SER A 109 -1.73 -22.22 4.67
N ASP A 110 -3.03 -21.91 4.59
CA ASP A 110 -3.59 -20.80 3.81
C ASP A 110 -3.61 -19.44 4.51
N SER A 111 -3.16 -19.34 5.77
CA SER A 111 -3.20 -18.10 6.55
C SER A 111 -2.31 -17.00 5.94
N VAL A 112 -2.82 -15.76 5.92
CA VAL A 112 -2.07 -14.58 5.49
C VAL A 112 -1.14 -14.13 6.60
N TRP A 113 0.09 -13.79 6.26
CA TRP A 113 1.09 -13.40 7.24
C TRP A 113 1.35 -11.90 7.15
N ARG A 114 1.25 -11.23 8.29
CA ARG A 114 1.54 -9.81 8.37
C ARG A 114 2.73 -9.61 9.31
N ILE A 115 3.76 -8.99 8.76
CA ILE A 115 5.01 -8.72 9.45
C ILE A 115 5.30 -7.22 9.37
N THR A 116 5.93 -6.66 10.39
CA THR A 116 6.42 -5.28 10.42
C THR A 116 7.93 -5.29 10.39
N TYR A 117 8.52 -4.29 9.75
CA TYR A 117 9.95 -4.04 9.83
C TYR A 117 10.32 -3.70 11.27
N ALA A 118 11.40 -4.30 11.77
CA ALA A 118 11.82 -4.16 13.15
C ALA A 118 12.13 -2.69 13.46
N LYS A 119 11.70 -2.21 14.63
CA LYS A 119 11.80 -0.80 15.03
C LYS A 119 13.25 -0.30 14.96
N GLU A 120 14.21 -1.10 15.43
CA GLU A 120 15.63 -0.76 15.45
C GLU A 120 16.22 -0.63 14.03
N CYS A 121 15.65 -1.36 13.07
CA CYS A 121 16.04 -1.26 11.67
C CYS A 121 15.34 -0.05 11.00
N LEU A 122 14.07 0.19 11.32
CA LEU A 122 13.30 1.32 10.82
C LEU A 122 13.91 2.66 11.26
N GLU A 123 14.28 2.81 12.52
CA GLU A 123 14.85 4.06 13.09
C GLU A 123 16.05 4.58 12.30
N ARG A 124 16.85 3.70 11.71
CA ARG A 124 18.04 4.06 10.90
C ARG A 124 17.72 4.68 9.55
N MET A 125 16.50 4.50 9.06
CA MET A 125 16.03 4.99 7.77
C MET A 125 14.66 5.67 7.88
N ALA A 126 14.25 6.02 9.10
CA ALA A 126 12.90 6.52 9.35
C ALA A 126 12.70 7.88 8.69
N SER A 127 13.69 8.77 8.74
CA SER A 127 13.64 10.09 8.11
C SER A 127 14.39 10.11 6.79
N PHE A 128 13.82 10.77 5.79
CA PHE A 128 14.44 10.93 4.48
C PHE A 128 13.92 12.18 3.76
N LYS A 129 14.64 12.62 2.74
CA LYS A 129 14.17 13.62 1.78
C LYS A 129 13.94 13.01 0.42
N VAL A 130 12.83 13.39 -0.22
CA VAL A 130 12.60 13.12 -1.63
C VAL A 130 13.24 14.25 -2.42
N VAL A 131 14.32 13.94 -3.14
CA VAL A 131 15.07 14.89 -3.94
C VAL A 131 14.78 14.63 -5.41
N HIS A 132 14.17 15.60 -6.09
CA HIS A 132 13.95 15.55 -7.52
C HIS A 132 14.70 16.70 -8.23
N HIS A 133 15.40 16.35 -9.29
CA HIS A 133 16.08 17.30 -10.16
C HIS A 133 15.46 17.19 -11.56
N ARG A 134 14.84 18.27 -12.01
CA ARG A 134 14.38 18.37 -13.40
C ARG A 134 15.50 18.95 -14.24
N GLU A 135 16.15 18.12 -15.03
CA GLU A 135 17.20 18.56 -15.95
C GLU A 135 16.67 18.72 -17.37
N LYS A 136 17.11 19.78 -18.06
CA LYS A 136 16.90 19.95 -19.50
C LYS A 136 18.19 20.43 -20.14
N ALA A 137 18.70 19.64 -21.09
CA ALA A 137 19.96 19.90 -21.79
C ALA A 137 21.15 20.12 -20.82
N GLY A 138 21.25 19.29 -19.78
CA GLY A 138 22.34 19.33 -18.80
C GLY A 138 22.29 20.51 -17.82
N LYS A 139 21.18 21.27 -17.78
CA LYS A 139 20.92 22.29 -16.76
C LYS A 139 19.80 21.85 -15.84
N VAL A 140 20.03 21.93 -14.53
CA VAL A 140 18.99 21.77 -13.51
C VAL A 140 18.05 22.98 -13.63
N LEU A 141 16.81 22.71 -14.07
CA LEU A 141 15.76 23.72 -14.16
C LEU A 141 15.05 23.92 -12.82
N GLU A 142 14.89 22.83 -12.08
CA GLU A 142 14.10 22.78 -10.86
C GLU A 142 14.74 21.77 -9.92
N HIS A 143 14.85 22.16 -8.66
CA HIS A 143 15.32 21.33 -7.57
C HIS A 143 14.27 21.39 -6.47
N GLN A 144 13.72 20.23 -6.14
CA GLN A 144 12.70 20.09 -5.13
C GLN A 144 13.21 19.09 -4.09
N GLU A 145 13.12 19.49 -2.82
CA GLU A 145 13.35 18.61 -1.68
C GLU A 145 12.08 18.60 -0.84
N ILE A 146 11.60 17.40 -0.49
CA ILE A 146 10.44 17.24 0.38
C ILE A 146 10.84 16.33 1.55
N SER A 147 10.75 16.84 2.77
CA SER A 147 11.08 16.08 3.98
C SER A 147 9.93 15.13 4.33
N ALA A 148 10.26 13.86 4.53
CA ALA A 148 9.30 12.82 4.87
C ALA A 148 9.87 11.84 5.88
N ARG A 149 9.00 11.02 6.45
CA ARG A 149 9.37 9.89 7.30
C ARG A 149 8.53 8.65 7.02
N PHE A 150 9.09 7.49 7.29
CA PHE A 150 8.35 6.25 7.45
C PHE A 150 7.81 6.14 8.88
N ALA A 151 6.50 6.17 9.04
CA ALA A 151 5.85 5.89 10.31
C ALA A 151 5.94 4.40 10.67
N TRP A 152 5.79 3.53 9.67
CA TRP A 152 6.04 2.09 9.76
C TRP A 152 6.15 1.46 8.36
N ILE A 153 6.67 0.24 8.31
CA ILE A 153 6.77 -0.56 7.09
C ILE A 153 6.26 -1.98 7.41
N ASP A 154 5.18 -2.40 6.75
CA ASP A 154 4.60 -3.73 6.91
C ASP A 154 4.77 -4.53 5.61
N ALA A 155 4.74 -5.87 5.71
CA ALA A 155 4.54 -6.75 4.57
C ALA A 155 3.39 -7.74 4.87
N VAL A 156 2.52 -7.92 3.89
CA VAL A 156 1.41 -8.88 3.91
C VAL A 156 1.70 -9.97 2.88
N LEU A 157 1.82 -11.22 3.33
CA LEU A 157 2.24 -12.36 2.53
C LEU A 157 1.11 -13.39 2.45
N PHE A 158 0.53 -13.57 1.28
CA PHE A 158 -0.53 -14.54 1.05
C PHE A 158 0.05 -15.92 0.74
N ALA A 159 -0.63 -16.98 1.14
CA ALA A 159 -0.16 -18.36 0.95
C ALA A 159 0.05 -18.74 -0.53
N SER A 160 -0.59 -18.04 -1.47
CA SER A 160 -0.41 -18.22 -2.91
C SER A 160 0.91 -17.68 -3.46
N GLY A 161 1.73 -17.04 -2.63
CA GLY A 161 3.00 -16.43 -3.05
C GLY A 161 2.87 -14.97 -3.49
N ILE A 162 1.70 -14.35 -3.33
CA ILE A 162 1.50 -12.91 -3.59
C ILE A 162 1.74 -12.13 -2.30
N GLY A 163 2.56 -11.09 -2.37
CA GLY A 163 2.87 -10.21 -1.26
C GLY A 163 2.59 -8.75 -1.55
N PHE A 164 2.38 -7.97 -0.50
CA PHE A 164 2.28 -6.51 -0.55
C PHE A 164 3.20 -5.91 0.51
N LEU A 165 4.14 -5.09 0.08
CA LEU A 165 5.00 -4.30 0.95
C LEU A 165 4.35 -2.93 1.09
N ILE A 166 4.15 -2.47 2.32
CA ILE A 166 3.34 -1.30 2.64
C ILE A 166 4.21 -0.33 3.43
N LEU A 167 4.42 0.86 2.90
CA LEU A 167 5.21 1.90 3.55
C LEU A 167 4.26 3.04 3.93
N LYS A 168 4.06 3.29 5.22
CA LYS A 168 3.32 4.46 5.70
C LYS A 168 4.27 5.65 5.76
N VAL A 169 4.03 6.64 4.92
CA VAL A 169 4.83 7.85 4.74
C VAL A 169 4.05 9.05 5.25
N GLU A 170 4.75 9.92 5.97
CA GLU A 170 4.23 11.20 6.48
C GLU A 170 5.24 12.31 6.17
N LEU A 171 4.77 13.46 5.70
CA LEU A 171 5.59 14.68 5.62
C LEU A 171 6.01 15.15 7.02
N THR A 172 7.22 15.69 7.14
CA THR A 172 7.81 16.13 8.42
C THR A 172 8.07 17.63 8.52
N ASP A 173 7.78 18.39 7.46
CA ASP A 173 7.88 19.85 7.48
C ASP A 173 6.91 20.43 8.51
N ASN A 174 7.25 21.58 9.11
CA ASN A 174 6.45 22.20 10.18
C ASN A 174 5.03 22.62 9.71
N ASN A 175 4.89 22.99 8.44
CA ASN A 175 3.62 23.39 7.83
C ASN A 175 3.48 22.67 6.48
N PRO A 176 3.23 21.35 6.50
CA PRO A 176 3.17 20.56 5.28
C PRO A 176 1.94 20.99 4.48
N CYS A 177 2.05 21.02 3.15
CA CYS A 177 0.95 21.44 2.29
C CYS A 177 0.51 20.33 1.31
N LEU A 178 -0.68 20.49 0.76
CA LEU A 178 -1.30 19.51 -0.13
C LEU A 178 -0.47 19.31 -1.42
N SER A 179 0.15 20.36 -1.96
CA SER A 179 1.04 20.21 -3.13
C SER A 179 2.24 19.30 -2.84
N GLN A 180 2.91 19.46 -1.69
CA GLN A 180 4.02 18.60 -1.27
C GLN A 180 3.58 17.14 -1.12
N LEU A 181 2.39 16.88 -0.57
CA LEU A 181 1.87 15.52 -0.43
C LEU A 181 1.56 14.89 -1.78
N ILE A 182 1.00 15.67 -2.72
CA ILE A 182 0.78 15.25 -4.11
C ILE A 182 2.10 14.86 -4.77
N ASP A 183 3.12 15.69 -4.61
CA ASP A 183 4.44 15.46 -5.20
C ASP A 183 5.12 14.23 -4.59
N VAL A 184 5.06 14.06 -3.27
CA VAL A 184 5.55 12.83 -2.61
C VAL A 184 4.81 11.59 -3.12
N ASN A 185 3.48 11.66 -3.26
CA ASN A 185 2.69 10.56 -3.82
C ASN A 185 3.09 10.24 -5.27
N TYR A 186 3.36 11.27 -6.07
CA TYR A 186 3.80 11.15 -7.45
C TYR A 186 5.21 10.56 -7.57
N PHE A 187 6.15 11.03 -6.77
CA PHE A 187 7.55 10.60 -6.82
C PHE A 187 7.75 9.20 -6.24
N LEU A 188 7.20 8.94 -5.06
CA LEU A 188 7.44 7.67 -4.37
C LEU A 188 6.68 6.48 -4.97
N ARG A 189 5.63 6.71 -5.76
CA ARG A 189 4.95 5.59 -6.47
C ARG A 189 5.77 5.02 -7.61
N MET A 190 6.77 5.74 -8.12
CA MET A 190 7.53 5.35 -9.31
C MET A 190 8.73 4.48 -8.91
N VAL A 191 8.66 3.19 -9.22
CA VAL A 191 9.76 2.24 -8.99
C VAL A 191 10.66 2.15 -10.21
N HIS A 192 10.08 2.20 -11.40
CA HIS A 192 10.80 2.27 -12.67
C HIS A 192 10.55 3.61 -13.37
N PRO A 193 11.54 4.14 -14.12
CA PRO A 193 11.36 5.37 -14.88
C PRO A 193 10.29 5.15 -15.96
N PRO A 194 9.28 6.04 -16.07
CA PRO A 194 8.18 5.89 -17.03
C PRO A 194 8.62 6.07 -18.48
N THR A 195 9.73 6.77 -18.71
CA THR A 195 10.31 7.01 -20.03
C THR A 195 11.84 6.99 -19.93
N VAL A 196 12.53 6.78 -21.06
CA VAL A 196 14.00 6.68 -21.12
C VAL A 196 14.70 7.95 -20.62
N ALA A 197 14.09 9.12 -20.80
CA ALA A 197 14.65 10.40 -20.37
C ALA A 197 14.30 10.78 -18.92
N TRP A 198 13.53 9.94 -18.22
CA TRP A 198 13.07 10.25 -16.87
C TRP A 198 14.07 9.77 -15.82
N THR A 199 14.46 10.66 -14.91
CA THR A 199 15.28 10.34 -13.74
C THR A 199 14.38 10.05 -12.54
N LEU A 200 14.61 8.91 -11.89
CA LEU A 200 13.89 8.60 -10.65
C LEU A 200 14.28 9.60 -9.55
N PRO A 201 13.34 9.95 -8.66
CA PRO A 201 13.64 10.76 -7.48
C PRO A 201 14.61 10.01 -6.57
N GLN A 202 15.60 10.74 -6.06
CA GLN A 202 16.53 10.21 -5.06
C GLN A 202 15.90 10.32 -3.67
N LEU A 203 16.13 9.30 -2.85
CA LEU A 203 15.84 9.27 -1.43
C LEU A 203 17.15 9.56 -0.70
N ASP A 204 17.21 10.70 -0.03
CA ASP A 204 18.34 11.09 0.79
C ASP A 204 18.05 10.74 2.25
N PHE A 205 18.84 9.85 2.84
CA PHE A 205 18.69 9.39 4.21
C PHE A 205 19.80 9.98 5.07
N ASP A 206 19.49 10.41 6.28
CA ASP A 206 20.47 11.01 7.19
C ASP A 206 21.68 10.07 7.40
N GLY A 207 22.87 10.57 7.04
CA GLY A 207 24.13 9.82 7.16
C GLY A 207 24.43 8.82 6.04
N ASN A 208 23.53 8.66 5.07
CA ASN A 208 23.80 7.84 3.89
C ASN A 208 24.49 8.68 2.79
N THR A 209 25.66 8.25 2.35
CA THR A 209 26.41 8.92 1.27
C THR A 209 26.00 8.44 -0.13
N GLU A 210 25.32 7.30 -0.22
CA GLU A 210 24.96 6.69 -1.50
C GLU A 210 23.62 7.21 -1.98
N LYS A 211 23.47 7.33 -3.30
CA LYS A 211 22.18 7.62 -3.91
C LYS A 211 21.27 6.40 -3.76
N VAL A 212 20.13 6.58 -3.11
CA VAL A 212 19.10 5.54 -2.99
C VAL A 212 17.91 5.96 -3.83
N PHE A 213 17.37 5.06 -4.66
CA PHE A 213 16.10 5.27 -5.35
C PHE A 213 15.01 4.40 -4.70
N VAL A 214 13.74 4.71 -4.98
CA VAL A 214 12.58 3.90 -4.50
C VAL A 214 12.78 2.42 -4.84
N ARG A 215 13.28 2.12 -6.05
CA ARG A 215 13.61 0.75 -6.47
C ARG A 215 14.60 0.03 -5.58
N ASP A 216 15.67 0.72 -5.18
CA ASP A 216 16.70 0.14 -4.33
C ASP A 216 16.16 -0.12 -2.93
N LEU A 217 15.29 0.77 -2.42
CA LEU A 217 14.58 0.58 -1.17
C LEU A 217 13.63 -0.64 -1.23
N MET A 218 12.89 -0.83 -2.33
CA MET A 218 12.04 -2.02 -2.50
C MET A 218 12.88 -3.30 -2.53
N ASP A 219 13.97 -3.33 -3.30
CA ASP A 219 14.87 -4.50 -3.34
C ASP A 219 15.50 -4.78 -1.96
N PHE A 220 15.86 -3.75 -1.21
CA PHE A 220 16.38 -3.85 0.15
C PHE A 220 15.36 -4.47 1.11
N LEU A 221 14.13 -3.96 1.12
CA LEU A 221 13.07 -4.42 2.03
C LEU A 221 12.58 -5.84 1.70
N LEU A 222 12.67 -6.26 0.43
CA LEU A 222 12.21 -7.58 -0.01
C LEU A 222 13.21 -8.71 0.26
N GLN A 223 14.42 -8.41 0.76
CA GLN A 223 15.42 -9.43 1.10
C GLN A 223 14.85 -10.53 1.99
N GLY A 224 15.15 -11.80 1.67
CA GLY A 224 14.64 -12.97 2.38
C GLY A 224 13.22 -13.40 2.00
N MET A 225 12.36 -12.49 1.51
CA MET A 225 11.01 -12.83 1.05
C MET A 225 11.01 -13.40 -0.36
N VAL A 226 11.79 -12.80 -1.25
CA VAL A 226 11.83 -13.14 -2.69
C VAL A 226 12.98 -14.09 -3.06
N SER A 227 14.03 -14.18 -2.24
CA SER A 227 15.22 -15.01 -2.49
C SER A 227 15.82 -15.54 -1.19
N GLU A 228 16.60 -16.63 -1.28
CA GLU A 228 17.27 -17.29 -0.11
C GLU A 228 18.52 -16.56 0.36
N ASN A 229 18.79 -15.40 -0.22
CA ASN A 229 19.98 -14.65 0.07
C ASN A 229 19.98 -14.14 1.51
N GLN A 230 21.18 -13.97 2.05
CA GLN A 230 21.37 -13.36 3.36
C GLN A 230 20.78 -11.94 3.39
N ILE A 231 20.00 -11.65 4.42
CA ILE A 231 19.48 -10.29 4.67
C ILE A 231 20.60 -9.38 5.13
N ASP A 232 20.70 -8.23 4.47
CA ASP A 232 21.45 -7.07 4.94
C ASP A 232 20.50 -6.12 5.68
N CYS A 233 20.76 -5.84 6.96
CA CYS A 233 19.97 -4.90 7.75
C CYS A 233 20.49 -3.45 7.66
N ASP A 234 21.53 -3.20 6.85
CA ASP A 234 22.14 -1.88 6.65
C ASP A 234 21.94 -1.44 5.19
N LEU A 235 21.12 -0.41 4.99
CA LEU A 235 20.79 0.12 3.67
C LEU A 235 22.02 0.64 2.93
N GLN A 236 22.97 1.28 3.63
CA GLN A 236 24.19 1.80 3.00
C GLN A 236 25.12 0.67 2.57
N ARG A 237 25.25 -0.38 3.39
CA ARG A 237 26.01 -1.58 2.99
C ARG A 237 25.36 -2.28 1.80
N PHE A 238 24.04 -2.36 1.79
CA PHE A 238 23.27 -2.93 0.69
C PHE A 238 23.49 -2.14 -0.61
N THR A 239 23.36 -0.81 -0.58
CA THR A 239 23.50 0.03 -1.78
C THR A 239 24.88 -0.03 -2.40
N LYS A 240 25.95 -0.05 -1.58
CA LYS A 240 27.33 -0.24 -2.05
C LYS A 240 27.58 -1.58 -2.76
N GLN A 241 26.71 -2.56 -2.56
CA GLN A 241 26.83 -3.90 -3.14
C GLN A 241 25.81 -4.19 -4.25
N LEU A 242 24.98 -3.20 -4.62
CA LEU A 242 23.88 -3.39 -5.58
C LEU A 242 24.31 -4.05 -6.89
N GLU A 243 25.44 -3.62 -7.47
CA GLU A 243 25.94 -4.14 -8.76
C GLU A 243 26.26 -5.64 -8.73
N LYS A 244 26.50 -6.21 -7.56
CA LYS A 244 26.88 -7.62 -7.39
C LYS A 244 25.73 -8.48 -6.87
N ARG A 245 24.60 -7.87 -6.55
CA ARG A 245 23.46 -8.55 -5.91
C ARG A 245 22.35 -8.79 -6.92
N TRP A 246 21.65 -9.89 -6.72
CA TRP A 246 20.41 -10.16 -7.43
C TRP A 246 19.32 -9.18 -6.97
N ARG A 247 18.57 -8.63 -7.91
CA ARG A 247 17.54 -7.61 -7.67
C ARG A 247 16.19 -8.10 -8.15
N TYR A 248 15.19 -8.06 -7.27
CA TYR A 248 13.84 -8.50 -7.62
C TYR A 248 13.24 -7.60 -8.69
N SER A 249 13.40 -6.28 -8.53
CA SER A 249 12.90 -5.26 -9.47
C SER A 249 13.43 -5.41 -10.89
N GLU A 250 14.58 -6.08 -11.08
CA GLU A 250 15.17 -6.30 -12.41
C GLU A 250 14.72 -7.62 -13.06
N THR A 251 14.03 -8.49 -12.32
CA THR A 251 13.44 -9.71 -12.87
C THR A 251 12.20 -9.40 -13.71
N GLU A 252 11.82 -10.33 -14.60
CA GLU A 252 10.58 -10.23 -15.36
C GLU A 252 9.36 -10.05 -14.44
N LEU A 253 9.29 -10.82 -13.35
CA LEU A 253 8.21 -10.72 -12.37
C LEU A 253 8.23 -9.35 -11.66
N GLY A 254 9.40 -8.86 -11.27
CA GLY A 254 9.55 -7.53 -10.68
C GLY A 254 9.10 -6.41 -11.61
N GLN A 255 9.40 -6.50 -12.91
CA GLN A 255 8.97 -5.51 -13.89
C GLN A 255 7.48 -5.58 -14.20
N VAL A 256 6.90 -6.79 -14.28
CA VAL A 256 5.47 -6.98 -14.58
C VAL A 256 4.58 -6.55 -13.42
N TYR A 257 4.96 -6.91 -12.19
CA TYR A 257 4.13 -6.66 -11.01
C TYR A 257 4.53 -5.38 -10.26
N GLY A 258 5.82 -5.06 -10.24
CA GLY A 258 6.41 -4.00 -9.43
C GLY A 258 6.84 -2.75 -10.20
N GLU A 259 6.24 -2.45 -11.35
CA GLU A 259 6.58 -1.21 -12.07
C GLU A 259 6.34 0.05 -11.20
N ARG A 260 5.26 0.02 -10.40
CA ARG A 260 4.78 1.15 -9.59
C ARG A 260 4.12 0.68 -8.30
N CYS A 261 4.21 1.50 -7.26
CA CYS A 261 3.37 1.32 -6.08
C CYS A 261 1.93 1.76 -6.38
N GLN A 262 0.99 1.03 -5.80
CA GLN A 262 -0.37 1.53 -5.60
C GLN A 262 -0.33 2.55 -4.45
N VAL A 263 -1.12 3.62 -4.54
CA VAL A 263 -1.13 4.66 -3.51
C VAL A 263 -2.49 4.70 -2.83
N LEU A 264 -2.50 4.59 -1.51
CA LEU A 264 -3.65 4.97 -0.70
C LEU A 264 -3.24 6.18 0.13
N SER A 265 -3.90 7.33 0.01
CA SER A 265 -3.48 8.53 0.74
C SER A 265 -4.68 9.28 1.32
N SER A 266 -4.47 9.94 2.44
CA SER A 266 -5.45 10.78 3.11
C SER A 266 -4.88 12.15 3.38
N ALA A 267 -5.72 13.17 3.21
CA ALA A 267 -5.41 14.55 3.50
C ALA A 267 -6.60 15.23 4.17
N CYS A 268 -6.34 15.97 5.24
CA CYS A 268 -7.28 16.87 5.89
C CYS A 268 -6.76 18.29 5.72
N ILE A 269 -7.52 19.13 5.03
CA ILE A 269 -7.19 20.54 4.76
C ILE A 269 -8.34 21.44 5.24
N ASN A 270 -8.04 22.72 5.48
CA ASN A 270 -9.08 23.71 5.78
C ASN A 270 -9.47 24.52 4.54
N VAL A 271 -10.61 24.20 3.92
CA VAL A 271 -11.14 24.97 2.79
C VAL A 271 -12.09 26.07 3.30
N THR A 272 -11.64 27.32 3.23
CA THR A 272 -12.41 28.49 3.65
C THR A 272 -13.41 28.95 2.57
N ASN A 273 -14.36 29.81 2.93
CA ASN A 273 -15.29 30.41 1.96
C ASN A 273 -14.58 31.32 0.95
N ASP A 274 -13.48 31.97 1.33
CA ASP A 274 -12.65 32.75 0.41
C ASP A 274 -11.98 31.84 -0.63
N HIS A 275 -11.49 30.66 -0.22
CA HIS A 275 -10.97 29.66 -1.17
C HIS A 275 -12.05 29.23 -2.18
N ARG A 276 -13.28 28.97 -1.71
CA ARG A 276 -14.41 28.60 -2.58
C ARG A 276 -14.82 29.72 -3.54
N GLN A 277 -14.78 30.97 -3.11
CA GLN A 277 -15.13 32.12 -3.97
C GLN A 277 -14.10 32.39 -5.06
N ARG A 278 -12.83 32.02 -4.82
CA ARG A 278 -11.73 32.17 -5.79
C ARG A 278 -11.70 31.10 -6.89
N LEU A 279 -12.69 30.21 -6.95
CA LEU A 279 -12.84 29.23 -8.01
C LEU A 279 -12.85 29.89 -9.39
N SER A 280 -11.83 29.61 -10.19
CA SER A 280 -11.88 29.84 -11.63
C SER A 280 -13.01 28.99 -12.23
N LYS A 281 -13.81 29.57 -13.16
CA LYS A 281 -14.80 28.82 -13.95
C LYS A 281 -14.06 27.69 -14.71
N GLY A 282 -14.13 26.47 -14.21
CA GLY A 282 -13.51 25.28 -14.78
C GLY A 282 -14.51 24.13 -14.98
N GLY A 283 -14.04 22.96 -15.40
CA GLY A 283 -14.87 21.78 -15.67
C GLY A 283 -15.42 21.04 -14.43
N PHE A 284 -15.10 21.50 -13.22
CA PHE A 284 -15.52 20.88 -11.96
C PHE A 284 -16.67 21.64 -11.29
N SER A 285 -17.58 20.91 -10.65
CA SER A 285 -18.72 21.46 -9.90
C SER A 285 -18.33 22.19 -8.62
N SER A 286 -17.22 21.80 -7.97
CA SER A 286 -16.73 22.41 -6.74
C SER A 286 -15.20 22.37 -6.65
N LEU A 287 -14.63 23.18 -5.75
CA LEU A 287 -13.18 23.24 -5.50
C LEU A 287 -12.70 21.91 -4.92
N GLU A 288 -13.48 21.34 -4.01
CA GLU A 288 -13.19 20.07 -3.37
C GLU A 288 -13.16 18.91 -4.37
N ASP A 289 -14.04 18.91 -5.38
CA ASP A 289 -14.00 17.90 -6.46
C ASP A 289 -12.73 18.03 -7.30
N ARG A 290 -12.33 19.26 -7.61
CA ARG A 290 -11.10 19.54 -8.34
C ARG A 290 -9.86 19.11 -7.53
N LEU A 291 -9.77 19.51 -6.26
CA LEU A 291 -8.66 19.15 -5.38
C LEU A 291 -8.58 17.64 -5.19
N LEU A 292 -9.70 16.97 -4.99
CA LEU A 292 -9.73 15.50 -4.89
C LEU A 292 -9.25 14.84 -6.20
N TYR A 293 -9.64 15.37 -7.35
CA TYR A 293 -9.18 14.86 -8.64
C TYR A 293 -7.67 15.07 -8.84
N GLU A 294 -7.16 16.28 -8.60
CA GLU A 294 -5.72 16.59 -8.70
C GLU A 294 -4.92 15.72 -7.73
N PHE A 295 -5.42 15.55 -6.50
CA PHE A 295 -4.82 14.67 -5.50
C PHE A 295 -4.80 13.20 -5.93
N ALA A 296 -5.91 12.68 -6.46
CA ALA A 296 -6.02 11.30 -6.92
C ALA A 296 -5.21 11.01 -8.19
N ALA A 297 -5.15 11.96 -9.11
CA ALA A 297 -4.36 11.86 -10.33
C ALA A 297 -2.85 12.05 -10.08
N CYS A 298 -2.47 12.55 -8.89
CA CYS A 298 -1.12 13.03 -8.58
C CYS A 298 -0.68 14.12 -9.58
N HIS A 299 -1.58 15.05 -9.93
CA HIS A 299 -1.26 16.21 -10.75
C HIS A 299 -0.96 17.42 -9.86
N PRO A 300 0.00 18.27 -10.22
CA PRO A 300 0.26 19.51 -9.49
C PRO A 300 -1.01 20.34 -9.34
N LEU A 301 -1.18 20.94 -8.16
CA LEU A 301 -2.34 21.80 -7.88
C LEU A 301 -2.37 22.95 -8.88
N GLY A 302 -3.44 23.04 -9.68
CA GLY A 302 -3.56 24.08 -10.69
C GLY A 302 -3.44 23.64 -12.12
N ASP A 303 -2.74 22.55 -12.37
CA ASP A 303 -2.47 22.10 -13.74
C ASP A 303 -3.76 21.74 -14.46
N SER A 304 -4.77 21.26 -13.74
CA SER A 304 -6.07 20.98 -14.35
C SER A 304 -6.77 22.25 -14.86
N VAL A 305 -6.46 23.45 -14.39
CA VAL A 305 -7.08 24.69 -14.92
C VAL A 305 -6.26 25.27 -16.06
N GLU A 306 -4.94 25.23 -15.95
CA GLU A 306 -4.04 25.90 -16.89
C GLU A 306 -3.83 25.09 -18.17
N GLN A 307 -3.94 23.77 -18.08
CA GLN A 307 -3.67 22.87 -19.19
C GLN A 307 -4.93 22.09 -19.57
N SER A 308 -5.67 22.63 -20.56
CA SER A 308 -6.97 22.10 -21.02
C SER A 308 -6.99 20.60 -21.34
N MET A 309 -5.84 20.00 -21.70
CA MET A 309 -5.70 18.57 -21.96
C MET A 309 -5.83 17.67 -20.72
N TRP A 310 -5.64 18.22 -19.51
CA TRP A 310 -5.78 17.49 -18.24
C TRP A 310 -7.12 17.74 -17.56
N ILE A 311 -7.96 18.62 -18.13
CA ILE A 311 -9.35 18.74 -17.70
C ILE A 311 -10.07 17.48 -18.16
N PRO A 312 -10.55 16.60 -17.26
CA PRO A 312 -11.44 15.54 -17.69
C PRO A 312 -12.66 16.18 -18.34
N ALA A 313 -13.07 15.66 -19.50
CA ALA A 313 -14.31 16.10 -20.14
C ALA A 313 -15.45 16.06 -19.11
N PRO A 314 -16.37 17.05 -19.07
CA PRO A 314 -17.46 17.08 -18.10
C PRO A 314 -18.22 15.76 -18.00
N GLU A 315 -18.43 15.08 -19.13
CA GLU A 315 -19.07 13.77 -19.22
C GLU A 315 -18.28 12.67 -18.50
N ALA A 316 -16.95 12.76 -18.49
CA ALA A 316 -16.08 11.84 -17.77
C ALA A 316 -16.18 12.06 -16.25
N VAL A 317 -16.25 13.32 -15.78
CA VAL A 317 -16.47 13.66 -14.36
C VAL A 317 -17.84 13.16 -13.93
N GLU A 318 -18.89 13.44 -14.71
CA GLU A 318 -20.24 12.93 -14.46
C GLU A 318 -20.30 11.40 -14.45
N ARG A 319 -19.52 10.72 -15.31
CA ARG A 319 -19.43 9.26 -15.30
C ARG A 319 -18.74 8.76 -14.03
N LEU A 320 -17.63 9.37 -13.60
CA LEU A 320 -16.96 9.01 -12.34
C LEU A 320 -17.90 9.16 -11.13
N ASN A 321 -18.67 10.26 -11.10
CA ASN A 321 -19.73 10.49 -10.12
C ASN A 321 -20.82 9.40 -10.19
N ARG A 322 -21.38 9.14 -11.39
CA ARG A 322 -22.44 8.13 -11.59
C ARG A 322 -22.02 6.71 -11.28
N GLU A 323 -20.77 6.34 -11.56
CA GLU A 323 -20.25 5.01 -11.29
C GLU A 323 -19.93 4.77 -9.80
N ASN A 324 -20.26 5.71 -8.91
CA ASN A 324 -19.94 5.68 -7.46
C ASN A 324 -18.42 5.57 -7.18
N ARG A 325 -17.58 6.06 -8.09
CA ARG A 325 -16.14 6.15 -7.85
C ARG A 325 -15.77 7.35 -7.00
N ILE A 326 -16.71 8.29 -6.87
CA ILE A 326 -16.68 9.38 -5.91
C ILE A 326 -17.78 9.09 -4.89
N ARG A 327 -17.41 8.87 -3.63
CA ARG A 327 -18.37 8.84 -2.51
C ARG A 327 -18.22 10.13 -1.72
N VAL A 328 -19.35 10.80 -1.52
CA VAL A 328 -19.44 12.10 -0.86
C VAL A 328 -20.08 11.89 0.50
N TRP A 329 -19.27 11.93 1.55
CA TRP A 329 -19.76 12.24 2.89
C TRP A 329 -19.77 13.77 3.02
N GLN A 330 -20.55 14.30 3.96
CA GLN A 330 -20.62 15.76 4.13
C GLN A 330 -19.25 16.34 4.51
N CYS A 331 -18.46 15.62 5.31
CA CYS A 331 -17.19 16.09 5.87
C CYS A 331 -15.93 15.66 5.10
N TRP A 332 -16.00 14.64 4.25
CA TRP A 332 -14.89 14.16 3.42
C TRP A 332 -15.36 13.46 2.15
N ARG A 333 -14.50 13.41 1.14
CA ARG A 333 -14.74 12.77 -0.16
C ARG A 333 -13.63 11.77 -0.45
N ALA A 334 -13.93 10.74 -1.22
CA ALA A 334 -12.92 9.80 -1.69
C ALA A 334 -13.04 9.52 -3.18
N MET A 335 -11.89 9.24 -3.82
CA MET A 335 -11.79 8.89 -5.22
C MET A 335 -10.86 7.69 -5.40
N ALA A 336 -11.35 6.67 -6.12
CA ALA A 336 -10.56 5.51 -6.52
C ALA A 336 -10.31 5.51 -8.03
N LEU A 337 -9.04 5.64 -8.42
CA LEU A 337 -8.55 5.44 -9.79
C LEU A 337 -7.89 4.05 -9.90
N LYS A 338 -7.26 3.77 -11.05
CA LYS A 338 -6.67 2.46 -11.34
C LYS A 338 -5.62 2.04 -10.31
N ASP A 339 -4.77 2.99 -9.92
CA ASP A 339 -3.58 2.77 -9.08
C ASP A 339 -3.56 3.62 -7.80
N THR A 340 -4.60 4.42 -7.57
CA THR A 340 -4.66 5.38 -6.47
C THR A 340 -6.03 5.38 -5.81
N VAL A 341 -6.06 5.49 -4.49
CA VAL A 341 -7.26 5.70 -3.67
C VAL A 341 -6.99 6.85 -2.72
N MET A 342 -7.70 7.97 -2.90
CA MET A 342 -7.47 9.16 -2.10
C MET A 342 -8.69 9.53 -1.28
N PHE A 343 -8.44 10.02 -0.07
CA PHE A 343 -9.43 10.54 0.87
C PHE A 343 -9.10 12.00 1.17
N LEU A 344 -10.04 12.91 0.89
CA LEU A 344 -9.88 14.34 1.12
C LEU A 344 -10.96 14.84 2.08
N ALA A 345 -10.54 15.23 3.27
CA ALA A 345 -11.31 15.99 4.23
C ALA A 345 -11.02 17.49 4.04
N THR A 346 -12.08 18.31 4.02
CA THR A 346 -11.96 19.76 3.71
C THR A 346 -12.40 20.67 4.84
N GLU A 347 -12.70 20.09 5.99
CA GLU A 347 -13.17 20.77 7.20
C GLU A 347 -12.31 20.38 8.40
N ASP A 348 -11.97 21.38 9.21
CA ASP A 348 -11.31 21.17 10.50
C ASP A 348 -12.33 20.72 11.55
N ILE A 349 -12.58 19.42 11.60
CA ILE A 349 -13.42 18.77 12.61
C ILE A 349 -12.72 17.54 13.19
N ASP A 350 -13.05 17.19 14.43
CA ASP A 350 -12.44 16.08 15.17
C ASP A 350 -12.49 14.74 14.42
N CYS A 351 -13.64 14.43 13.80
CA CYS A 351 -13.83 13.24 12.98
C CYS A 351 -12.80 13.14 11.84
N ASN A 352 -12.48 14.25 11.17
CA ASN A 352 -11.53 14.28 10.06
C ASN A 352 -10.07 14.18 10.53
N LYS A 353 -9.77 14.64 11.75
CA LYS A 353 -8.42 14.61 12.33
C LYS A 353 -8.09 13.28 13.00
N ASN A 354 -9.08 12.62 13.60
CA ASN A 354 -8.85 11.47 14.47
C ASN A 354 -9.52 10.20 13.91
N SER A 355 -10.84 10.23 13.69
CA SER A 355 -11.58 9.03 13.27
C SER A 355 -11.29 8.60 11.83
N LEU A 356 -11.19 9.56 10.90
CA LEU A 356 -10.98 9.24 9.48
C LEU A 356 -9.61 8.58 9.24
N PRO A 357 -8.47 9.11 9.75
CA PRO A 357 -7.17 8.43 9.61
C PRO A 357 -7.16 7.02 10.19
N HIS A 358 -7.80 6.85 11.34
CA HIS A 358 -7.94 5.55 11.99
C HIS A 358 -8.73 4.56 11.12
N ASN A 359 -9.93 4.92 10.64
CA ASN A 359 -10.72 4.07 9.74
C ASN A 359 -9.97 3.77 8.43
N ILE A 360 -9.20 4.72 7.92
CA ILE A 360 -8.41 4.51 6.71
C ILE A 360 -7.33 3.44 6.94
N GLU A 361 -6.59 3.52 8.04
CA GLU A 361 -5.52 2.56 8.36
C GLU A 361 -6.06 1.18 8.79
N ASN A 362 -7.12 1.16 9.61
CA ASN A 362 -7.61 -0.06 10.24
C ASN A 362 -8.67 -0.78 9.41
N ASP A 363 -9.54 -0.05 8.69
CA ASP A 363 -10.64 -0.66 7.93
C ASP A 363 -10.36 -0.67 6.42
N TYR A 364 -10.06 0.51 5.85
CA TYR A 364 -10.01 0.65 4.40
C TYR A 364 -8.73 0.09 3.81
N LEU A 365 -7.59 0.21 4.49
CA LEU A 365 -6.33 -0.34 4.01
C LEU A 365 -6.36 -1.87 3.92
N PRO A 366 -6.79 -2.66 4.94
CA PRO A 366 -6.89 -4.11 4.78
C PRO A 366 -7.89 -4.53 3.72
N LEU A 367 -9.04 -3.85 3.61
CA LEU A 367 -10.01 -4.10 2.55
C LEU A 367 -9.41 -3.83 1.16
N TYR A 368 -8.63 -2.75 1.02
CA TYR A 368 -7.96 -2.41 -0.21
C TYR A 368 -6.89 -3.43 -0.58
N LEU A 369 -6.03 -3.84 0.36
CA LEU A 369 -5.02 -4.88 0.18
C LEU A 369 -5.65 -6.20 -0.24
N TYR A 370 -6.78 -6.55 0.36
CA TYR A 370 -7.51 -7.77 0.03
C TYR A 370 -8.13 -7.71 -1.38
N THR A 371 -8.69 -6.56 -1.76
CA THR A 371 -9.20 -6.34 -3.12
C THR A 371 -8.07 -6.39 -4.16
N LEU A 372 -6.89 -5.82 -3.83
CA LEU A 372 -5.69 -5.93 -4.64
C LEU A 372 -5.25 -7.38 -4.77
N PHE A 373 -5.20 -8.14 -3.67
CA PHE A 373 -4.90 -9.57 -3.70
C PHE A 373 -5.80 -10.33 -4.67
N GLN A 374 -7.12 -10.13 -4.60
CA GLN A 374 -8.06 -10.76 -5.52
C GLN A 374 -7.75 -10.42 -6.99
N LYS A 375 -7.49 -9.13 -7.28
CA LYS A 375 -7.12 -8.65 -8.62
C LYS A 375 -5.82 -9.30 -9.12
N PHE A 376 -4.78 -9.32 -8.29
CA PHE A 376 -3.48 -9.90 -8.66
C PHE A 376 -3.58 -11.42 -8.86
N GLN A 377 -4.29 -12.13 -7.98
CA GLN A 377 -4.48 -13.57 -8.10
C GLN A 377 -5.23 -13.96 -9.40
N LEU A 378 -6.26 -13.19 -9.77
CA LEU A 378 -6.94 -13.37 -11.07
C LEU A 378 -6.02 -13.15 -12.25
N TYR A 379 -5.18 -12.13 -12.18
CA TYR A 379 -4.24 -11.82 -13.25
C TYR A 379 -3.19 -12.94 -13.39
N VAL A 380 -2.68 -13.47 -12.28
CA VAL A 380 -1.80 -14.66 -12.27
C VAL A 380 -2.50 -15.85 -12.93
N PHE A 381 -3.74 -16.16 -12.52
CA PHE A 381 -4.51 -17.25 -13.14
C PHE A 381 -4.75 -17.03 -14.63
N SER A 382 -5.07 -15.81 -15.06
CA SER A 382 -5.25 -15.48 -16.46
C SER A 382 -3.97 -15.71 -17.26
N ASN A 383 -2.82 -15.25 -16.75
CA ASN A 383 -1.53 -15.41 -17.42
C ASN A 383 -1.12 -16.88 -17.51
N GLU A 384 -1.26 -17.63 -16.42
CA GLU A 384 -0.98 -19.07 -16.43
C GLU A 384 -1.89 -19.82 -17.40
N LEU A 385 -3.18 -19.46 -17.44
CA LEU A 385 -4.14 -20.07 -18.37
C LEU A 385 -3.79 -19.76 -19.82
N MET A 386 -3.40 -18.52 -20.15
CA MET A 386 -2.99 -18.14 -21.50
C MET A 386 -1.69 -18.84 -21.91
N GLY A 387 -0.71 -18.94 -21.00
CA GLY A 387 0.56 -19.62 -21.24
C GLY A 387 0.39 -21.13 -21.44
N LYS A 388 -0.31 -21.81 -20.52
CA LYS A 388 -0.53 -23.26 -20.56
C LYS A 388 -1.56 -23.68 -21.60
N GLY A 389 -2.56 -22.83 -21.83
CA GLY A 389 -3.69 -23.07 -22.73
C GLY A 389 -3.30 -23.18 -24.21
N ALA A 390 -2.19 -22.56 -24.60
CA ALA A 390 -1.65 -22.69 -25.96
C ALA A 390 -1.36 -24.16 -26.35
N TYR A 391 -1.10 -25.04 -25.37
CA TYR A 391 -0.78 -26.46 -25.58
C TYR A 391 -1.63 -27.39 -24.70
N LEU A 392 -2.95 -27.16 -24.66
CA LEU A 392 -3.92 -27.89 -23.83
C LEU A 392 -3.73 -29.42 -23.79
N LYS A 393 -3.48 -30.07 -24.94
CA LYS A 393 -3.33 -31.54 -25.01
C LYS A 393 -2.09 -32.06 -24.28
N GLN A 394 -1.03 -31.26 -24.19
CA GLN A 394 0.22 -31.62 -23.52
C GLN A 394 0.17 -31.27 -22.03
N ASN A 395 -0.62 -30.25 -21.65
CA ASN A 395 -0.63 -29.66 -20.31
C ASN A 395 -1.92 -29.96 -19.52
N LEU A 396 -2.66 -31.04 -19.84
CA LEU A 396 -3.96 -31.33 -19.20
C LEU A 396 -3.88 -31.40 -17.66
N GLN A 397 -2.80 -31.97 -17.11
CA GLN A 397 -2.63 -32.05 -15.66
C GLN A 397 -2.44 -30.67 -15.05
N GLU A 398 -1.56 -29.85 -15.61
CA GLU A 398 -1.30 -28.49 -15.12
C GLU A 398 -2.54 -27.59 -15.19
N VAL A 399 -3.36 -27.75 -16.24
CA VAL A 399 -4.63 -27.02 -16.39
C VAL A 399 -5.65 -27.46 -15.33
N ARG A 400 -5.69 -28.74 -14.97
CA ARG A 400 -6.52 -29.23 -13.85
C ARG A 400 -6.04 -28.68 -12.52
N ASP A 401 -4.73 -28.72 -12.27
CA ASP A 401 -4.14 -28.18 -11.04
C ASP A 401 -4.42 -26.66 -10.92
N LEU A 402 -4.38 -25.94 -12.04
CA LEU A 402 -4.75 -24.52 -12.10
C LEU A 402 -6.24 -24.30 -11.80
N MET A 403 -7.12 -25.15 -12.35
CA MET A 403 -8.56 -25.10 -12.08
C MET A 403 -8.85 -25.35 -10.59
N ASP A 404 -8.19 -26.34 -9.98
CA ASP A 404 -8.35 -26.67 -8.56
C ASP A 404 -7.85 -25.52 -7.66
N GLN A 405 -6.76 -24.86 -8.04
CA GLN A 405 -6.30 -23.63 -7.38
C GLN A 405 -7.32 -22.49 -7.51
N PHE A 406 -7.89 -22.29 -8.70
CA PHE A 406 -8.93 -21.28 -8.91
C PHE A 406 -10.19 -21.56 -8.09
N ILE A 407 -10.64 -22.82 -8.03
CA ILE A 407 -11.81 -23.23 -7.23
C ILE A 407 -11.54 -22.96 -5.74
N ARG A 408 -10.36 -23.31 -5.24
CA ARG A 408 -9.96 -23.02 -3.84
C ARG A 408 -9.96 -21.51 -3.58
N PHE A 409 -9.28 -20.73 -4.42
CA PHE A 409 -9.27 -19.27 -4.33
C PHE A 409 -10.70 -18.71 -4.35
N ARG A 410 -11.58 -19.21 -5.21
CA ARG A 410 -12.97 -18.78 -5.25
C ARG A 410 -13.72 -19.12 -3.97
N SER A 411 -13.53 -20.31 -3.42
CA SER A 411 -14.22 -20.74 -2.20
C SER A 411 -13.76 -20.01 -0.93
N GLN A 412 -12.48 -19.65 -0.87
CA GLN A 412 -11.87 -19.07 0.33
C GLN A 412 -11.74 -17.55 0.27
N CYS A 413 -11.52 -17.01 -0.93
CA CYS A 413 -11.06 -15.65 -1.11
C CYS A 413 -11.89 -14.80 -2.09
N TRP A 414 -12.98 -15.31 -2.66
CA TRP A 414 -13.80 -14.55 -3.61
C TRP A 414 -15.14 -14.16 -3.00
N PHE A 415 -15.32 -12.86 -2.79
CA PHE A 415 -16.55 -12.32 -2.21
C PHE A 415 -17.26 -11.39 -3.20
N ASN A 416 -18.54 -11.69 -3.45
CA ASN A 416 -19.37 -10.89 -4.35
C ASN A 416 -19.71 -9.53 -3.73
N GLU A 417 -19.70 -9.45 -2.40
CA GLU A 417 -19.93 -8.24 -1.62
C GLU A 417 -18.85 -7.18 -1.86
N VAL A 418 -17.63 -7.61 -2.21
CA VAL A 418 -16.50 -6.74 -2.57
C VAL A 418 -16.51 -6.39 -4.08
N THR A 419 -17.26 -7.13 -4.90
CA THR A 419 -17.25 -6.99 -6.37
C THR A 419 -18.67 -6.88 -6.97
N ARG A 420 -19.13 -5.66 -7.29
CA ARG A 420 -20.47 -5.41 -7.90
C ARG A 420 -20.68 -6.08 -9.27
N LYS A 421 -19.61 -6.48 -9.96
CA LYS A 421 -19.63 -7.22 -11.24
C LYS A 421 -18.61 -8.36 -11.18
N PRO A 422 -19.00 -9.59 -10.77
CA PRO A 422 -18.07 -10.71 -10.74
C PRO A 422 -17.59 -11.03 -12.16
N LEU A 423 -16.29 -10.86 -12.42
CA LEU A 423 -15.63 -11.43 -13.60
C LEU A 423 -15.63 -12.95 -13.41
N GLY A 424 -16.67 -13.63 -13.91
CA GLY A 424 -16.87 -15.08 -13.74
C GLY A 424 -18.25 -15.50 -13.22
N GLY A 425 -19.18 -14.55 -13.01
CA GLY A 425 -20.57 -14.91 -12.74
C GLY A 425 -21.22 -15.52 -13.98
N ILE A 426 -21.38 -16.85 -13.99
CA ILE A 426 -22.37 -17.49 -14.86
C ILE A 426 -23.71 -16.89 -14.47
N ARG A 427 -24.35 -16.18 -15.39
CA ARG A 427 -25.76 -15.79 -15.25
C ARG A 427 -26.57 -17.07 -15.26
N CYS A 428 -26.86 -17.63 -14.10
CA CYS A 428 -27.99 -18.52 -13.97
C CYS A 428 -29.23 -17.63 -14.17
N GLN A 429 -29.83 -17.77 -15.35
CA GLN A 429 -31.17 -17.25 -15.64
C GLN A 429 -32.21 -18.03 -14.84
#